data_AF-A0A518JS17-F1
#
_entry.id   AF-A0A518JS17-F1
#
_cell.length_a   1.000
_cell.length_b   1.000
_cell.length_c   1.000
_cell.angle_alpha   90.00
_cell.angle_beta   90.00
_cell.angle_gamma   90.00
#
_symmetry.space_group_name_H-M   'P 1'
#
loop_
_entity.id
_entity.type
_entity.pdbx_description
1 polymer ?
#
loop_
_entity_poly.entity_id
_entity_poly.type
_entity_poly.pdbx_seq_one_letter_code
_entity_poly.pdbx_strand_id
1 'polypeptide(L)' 'MRRSILEAVQEGDWAFEPVPCDKEQYEPTGALPGSPEKLHVLQGRVQKGLPLWHPSDRRFFREETGAMA' A
#
# COMPACT_ATOMS: atom_id res chain seq x y z
N MET A 1 15.75 9.67 -13.77
CA MET A 1 14.29 9.54 -13.57
C MET A 1 14.03 8.26 -12.81
N ARG A 2 13.11 8.24 -11.85
CA ARG A 2 12.61 6.97 -11.29
C ARG A 2 11.62 6.41 -12.29
N ARG A 3 11.88 5.21 -12.83
CA ARG A 3 10.94 4.51 -13.72
C ARG A 3 9.65 4.20 -12.94
N SER A 4 8.50 4.44 -13.55
CA SER A 4 7.20 4.06 -12.99
C SER A 4 6.74 2.69 -13.50
N ILE A 5 5.85 2.03 -12.75
CA ILE A 5 5.20 0.78 -13.22
C ILE A 5 4.47 1.00 -14.54
N LEU A 6 3.87 2.17 -14.75
CA LEU A 6 3.13 2.48 -15.98
C LEU A 6 4.06 2.54 -17.20
N GLU A 7 5.24 3.14 -17.04
CA GLU A 7 6.26 3.17 -18.09
C GLU A 7 6.78 1.76 -18.40
N ALA A 8 7.05 0.95 -17.37
CA ALA A 8 7.51 -0.43 -17.57
C ALA A 8 6.49 -1.30 -18.32
N VAL A 9 5.19 -1.17 -18.00
CA VAL A 9 4.11 -1.85 -18.72
C VAL A 9 4.05 -1.40 -20.19
N GLN A 10 4.22 -0.11 -20.47
CA GLN A 10 4.27 0.40 -21.84
C GLN A 10 5.46 -0.14 -22.64
N GLU A 11 6.59 -0.38 -21.97
CA GLU A 11 7.81 -0.94 -22.57
C GLU A 11 7.80 -2.47 -22.66
N GLY A 12 6.76 -3.14 -22.15
CA GLY A 12 6.66 -4.61 -22.11
C GLY A 12 7.53 -5.27 -21.05
N ASP A 13 8.04 -4.51 -20.07
CA ASP A 13 8.79 -5.00 -18.93
C ASP A 13 7.84 -5.35 -17.78
N TRP A 14 7.39 -6.60 -17.77
CA TRP A 14 6.53 -7.17 -16.73
C TRP A 14 7.27 -7.58 -15.46
N ALA A 15 8.61 -7.55 -15.47
CA ALA A 15 9.46 -7.93 -14.34
C ALA A 15 9.91 -6.71 -13.52
N PHE A 16 9.58 -5.50 -13.96
CA PHE A 16 9.91 -4.28 -13.26
C PHE A 16 9.21 -4.20 -11.91
N GLU A 17 10.01 -4.16 -10.85
CA GLU A 17 9.55 -3.84 -9.50
C GLU A 17 10.19 -2.50 -9.07
N PRO A 18 9.39 -1.47 -8.74
CA PRO A 18 9.94 -0.23 -8.21
C PRO A 18 10.66 -0.47 -6.88
N VAL A 19 11.67 0.36 -6.59
CA VAL A 19 12.38 0.30 -5.31
C VAL A 19 11.38 0.48 -4.17
N PRO A 20 11.33 -0.41 -3.17
CA PRO A 20 10.44 -0.28 -2.03
C PRO A 20 10.66 1.07 -1.34
N CYS A 21 9.58 1.80 -1.12
CA CYS A 21 9.60 2.96 -0.25
C CYS A 21 9.64 2.47 1.19
N ASP A 22 10.50 3.10 2.00
CA ASP A 22 10.69 2.70 3.38
C ASP A 22 9.39 2.87 4.17
N LYS A 23 9.00 1.85 4.91
CA LYS A 23 7.69 1.80 5.60
C LYS A 23 7.59 2.88 6.69
N GLU A 24 8.73 3.29 7.24
CA GLU A 24 8.88 4.38 8.21
C GLU A 24 8.59 5.77 7.61
N GLN A 25 8.43 5.90 6.28
CA GLN A 25 8.13 7.18 5.63
C GLN A 25 6.63 7.54 5.61
N TYR A 26 5.74 6.61 5.99
CA TYR A 26 4.29 6.85 5.95
C TYR A 26 3.53 5.96 6.93
N GLU A 27 2.46 6.51 7.51
CA GLU A 27 1.70 5.82 8.56
C GLU A 27 0.82 4.69 8.00
N PRO A 28 0.73 3.53 8.71
CA PRO A 28 -0.31 2.54 8.45
C PRO A 28 -1.70 3.08 8.76
N THR A 29 -2.71 2.44 8.18
CA THR A 29 -4.11 2.65 8.55
C THR A 29 -4.71 1.42 9.22
N GLY A 30 -5.38 1.65 10.35
CA GLY A 30 -6.22 0.66 11.03
C GLY A 30 -7.63 0.53 10.45
N ALA A 31 -7.96 1.29 9.39
CA ALA A 31 -9.27 1.26 8.76
C ALA A 31 -9.60 -0.13 8.19
N LEU A 32 -10.87 -0.51 8.26
CA LEU A 32 -11.33 -1.81 7.79
C LEU A 32 -11.08 -1.99 6.28
N PRO A 33 -10.69 -3.20 5.84
CA PRO A 33 -10.62 -3.51 4.42
C PRO A 33 -11.96 -3.19 3.71
N GLY A 34 -11.88 -2.47 2.58
CA GLY A 34 -13.06 -2.08 1.80
C GLY A 34 -13.90 -0.93 2.36
N SER A 35 -13.53 -0.38 3.54
CA SER A 35 -14.27 0.75 4.13
C SER A 35 -14.01 2.08 3.40
N PRO A 36 -14.98 3.01 3.39
CA PRO A 36 -14.79 4.36 2.86
C PRO A 36 -13.61 5.10 3.51
N GLU A 37 -13.40 4.91 4.81
CA GLU A 37 -12.30 5.50 5.57
C GLU A 37 -10.94 5.03 5.04
N LYS A 38 -10.84 3.74 4.69
CA LYS A 38 -9.62 3.21 4.06
C LYS A 38 -9.38 3.84 2.70
N LEU A 39 -10.42 3.96 1.86
CA LEU A 39 -10.32 4.60 0.55
C LEU A 39 -9.84 6.05 0.67
N HIS A 40 -10.31 6.79 1.67
CA HIS A 40 -9.86 8.17 1.91
C HIS A 40 -8.36 8.25 2.24
N VAL A 41 -7.85 7.35 3.10
CA VAL A 41 -6.41 7.27 3.40
C VAL A 41 -5.61 6.93 2.15
N LEU A 42 -6.05 5.92 1.38
CA LEU A 42 -5.38 5.49 0.16
C LEU A 42 -5.34 6.60 -0.90
N GLN A 43 -6.44 7.34 -1.07
CA GLN A 43 -6.50 8.51 -1.95
C GLN A 43 -5.49 9.57 -1.52
N GLY A 44 -5.40 9.87 -0.23
CA GLY A 44 -4.42 10.82 0.32
C GLY A 44 -2.98 10.39 0.06
N ARG A 45 -2.67 9.09 0.05
CA ARG A 45 -1.34 8.57 -0.30
C ARG A 45 -1.03 8.76 -1.78
N VAL A 46 -1.97 8.44 -2.67
CA VAL A 46 -1.82 8.64 -4.13
C VAL A 46 -1.53 10.11 -4.45
N GLN A 47 -2.28 11.04 -3.85
CA GLN A 47 -2.08 12.47 -4.06
C GLN A 47 -0.69 12.97 -3.62
N LYS A 48 -0.08 12.30 -2.63
CA LYS A 48 1.26 12.60 -2.13
C LYS A 48 2.38 11.85 -2.87
N GLY A 49 2.03 10.99 -3.84
CA GLY A 49 2.99 10.12 -4.51
C GLY A 49 3.59 9.05 -3.60
N LEU A 50 2.89 8.68 -2.52
CA LEU A 50 3.28 7.62 -1.61
C LEU A 50 2.78 6.26 -2.11
N PRO A 51 3.40 5.14 -1.68
CA PRO A 51 2.87 3.81 -1.93
C PRO A 51 1.42 3.70 -1.47
N LEU A 52 0.63 2.95 -2.22
CA LEU A 52 -0.78 2.74 -1.88
C LEU A 52 -0.89 1.95 -0.57
N TRP A 53 -0.14 0.87 -0.43
CA TRP A 53 -0.24 -0.09 0.68
C TRP A 53 0.90 0.07 1.67
N HIS A 54 0.59 0.07 2.97
CA HIS A 54 1.58 -0.09 4.04
C HIS A 54 1.57 -1.56 4.54
N PRO A 55 2.71 -2.21 4.79
CA PRO A 55 2.75 -3.61 5.27
C PRO A 55 1.96 -3.86 6.58
N SER A 56 1.92 -2.85 7.45
CA SER A 56 1.15 -2.85 8.71
C SER A 56 -0.29 -2.30 8.58
N ASP A 57 -0.80 -2.05 7.37
CA ASP A 57 -2.22 -1.73 7.19
C ASP A 57 -3.09 -2.89 7.67
N ARG A 58 -4.26 -2.60 8.23
CA ARG A 58 -5.21 -3.65 8.64
C ARG A 58 -5.62 -4.49 7.44
N ARG A 59 -5.39 -5.81 7.54
CA ARG A 59 -5.68 -6.81 6.49
C ARG A 59 -6.99 -7.56 6.71
N PHE A 60 -7.42 -7.70 7.95
CA PHE A 60 -8.56 -8.55 8.31
C PHE A 60 -9.71 -7.74 8.92
N PHE A 61 -10.94 -8.19 8.65
CA PHE A 61 -12.16 -7.56 9.18
C PHE A 61 -12.28 -7.75 10.69
N ARG A 62 -11.91 -8.93 11.18
CA ARG A 62 -11.77 -9.23 12.60
C ARG A 62 -10.29 -9.30 12.93
N GLU A 63 -9.89 -8.76 14.09
CA GLU A 63 -8.59 -9.13 14.65
C GLU A 63 -8.69 -10.60 14.99
N GLU A 64 -8.00 -11.44 14.22
CA GLU A 64 -7.78 -12.82 14.63
C GLU A 64 -6.99 -12.73 15.93
N THR A 65 -7.70 -12.87 17.05
CA THR A 65 -7.09 -13.03 18.36
C THR A 65 -6.40 -14.38 18.28
N GLY A 66 -5.15 -14.39 17.84
CA GLY A 66 -4.31 -15.55 17.86
C GLY A 66 -4.15 -15.96 19.31
N ALA A 67 -4.93 -16.95 19.73
CA ALA A 67 -4.52 -17.90 20.73
C ALA A 67 -3.16 -18.44 20.29
N MET A 68 -2.10 -17.91 20.88
CA MET A 68 -0.78 -18.52 20.86
C MET A 68 -0.57 -19.10 22.25
N ALA A 69 -0.51 -20.42 22.30
CA ALA A 69 -0.17 -21.23 23.46
C ALA A 69 1.23 -20.90 24.00
#